data_AF-I3UXH6-F1
#
_entry.id   AF-I3UXH6-F1
#
_cell.length_a   1.000
_cell.length_b   1.000
_cell.length_c   1.000
_cell.angle_alpha   90.00
_cell.angle_beta   90.00
_cell.angle_gamma   90.00
#
_symmetry.space_group_name_H-M   'P 1'
#
loop_
_entity.id
_entity.type
_entity.pdbx_description
1 polymer ?
#
loop_
_entity_poly.entity_id
_entity_poly.type
_entity_poly.pdbx_seq_one_letter_code
_entity_poly.pdbx_strand_id
1 'polypeptide(L)'
;MAPIYDLASMIQDEEGITRTTKWASERKGSSNWHDNCAELVGYTAPEVLLQRLMHAAEAFRTLPDLLTDAPESMRNAASLPVNNLDKRLVEWGLR
;
A
#
# COMPACT_ATOMS: atom_id res chain seq x y z
N MET A 1 -3.65 -6.99 20.02
CA MET A 1 -2.96 -5.79 19.48
C MET A 1 -3.89 -4.62 19.65
N ALA A 2 -3.37 -3.42 19.95
CA ALA A 2 -4.19 -2.22 19.93
C ALA A 2 -4.72 -1.99 18.49
N PRO A 3 -5.97 -1.54 18.33
CA PRO A 3 -6.49 -1.15 17.03
C PRO A 3 -5.62 -0.07 16.37
N ILE A 4 -5.47 -0.15 15.05
CA ILE A 4 -4.81 0.88 14.25
C ILE A 4 -5.81 2.03 14.10
N TYR A 5 -5.40 3.22 14.52
CA TYR A 5 -6.12 4.46 14.31
C TYR A 5 -5.28 5.38 13.41
N ASP A 6 -5.90 6.41 12.85
CA ASP A 6 -5.23 7.46 12.08
C ASP A 6 -4.58 6.99 10.76
N LEU A 7 -5.38 6.30 9.94
CA LEU A 7 -4.99 6.02 8.56
C LEU A 7 -5.27 7.25 7.69
N ALA A 8 -4.23 8.03 7.39
CA ALA A 8 -4.27 9.16 6.48
C ALA A 8 -3.28 8.98 5.31
N SER A 9 -3.65 9.51 4.13
CA SER A 9 -2.77 9.48 2.97
C SER A 9 -1.69 10.55 3.11
N MET A 10 -0.43 10.13 3.28
CA MET A 10 0.71 11.06 3.34
C MET A 10 0.91 11.86 2.05
N ILE A 11 0.38 11.41 0.91
CA ILE A 11 0.47 12.11 -0.39
C ILE A 11 -0.35 13.40 -0.39
N GLN A 12 -1.37 13.48 0.46
CA GLN A 12 -2.28 14.62 0.56
C GLN A 12 -1.98 15.50 1.77
N ASP A 13 -0.90 15.22 2.49
CA ASP A 13 -0.50 16.00 3.65
C ASP A 13 0.18 17.32 3.21
N GLU A 14 -0.44 18.44 3.56
CA GLU A 14 0.05 19.79 3.24
C GLU A 14 1.33 20.15 3.99
N GLU A 15 1.55 19.55 5.17
CA GLU A 15 2.77 19.74 5.97
C GLU A 15 3.97 18.99 5.38
N GLY A 16 3.74 18.15 4.37
CA GLY A 16 4.78 17.42 3.66
C GLY A 16 5.49 16.40 4.55
N ILE A 17 4.79 15.83 5.54
CA ILE A 17 5.36 14.81 6.41
C ILE A 17 5.77 13.62 5.54
N THR A 18 7.06 13.29 5.61
CA THR A 18 7.63 12.18 4.85
C THR A 18 7.77 10.94 5.72
N ARG A 19 7.69 9.77 5.07
CA ARG A 19 7.78 8.49 5.78
C ARG A 19 9.18 8.33 6.37
N THR A 20 9.24 8.06 7.67
CA THR A 20 10.50 7.90 8.41
C THR A 20 11.11 6.50 8.25
N THR A 21 10.27 5.50 8.01
CA THR A 21 10.70 4.11 7.79
C THR A 21 10.77 3.79 6.30
N LYS A 22 11.84 3.13 5.86
CA LYS A 22 12.00 2.64 4.48
C LYS A 22 12.33 1.16 4.49
N TRP A 23 11.85 0.44 3.48
CA TRP A 23 12.26 -0.95 3.26
C TRP A 23 13.69 -0.98 2.73
N ALA A 24 14.47 -1.99 3.10
CA ALA A 24 15.84 -2.07 2.60
C ALA A 24 15.86 -2.37 1.08
N SER A 25 14.88 -3.12 0.59
CA SER A 25 14.67 -3.40 -0.84
C SER A 25 13.86 -2.35 -1.60
N GLU A 26 13.60 -1.17 -1.03
CA GLU A 26 12.91 -0.08 -1.73
C GLU A 26 13.78 0.54 -2.82
N ARG A 27 13.25 0.68 -4.04
CA ARG A 27 13.96 1.28 -5.18
C ARG A 27 13.10 2.33 -5.86
N LYS A 28 13.63 3.55 -5.98
CA LYS A 28 12.96 4.71 -6.61
C LYS A 28 11.54 4.97 -6.05
N GLY A 29 11.33 4.74 -4.74
CA GLY A 29 10.05 4.92 -4.08
C GLY A 29 9.03 3.80 -4.34
N SER A 30 9.41 2.73 -5.05
CA SER A 30 8.61 1.52 -5.19
C SER A 30 9.25 0.36 -4.42
N SER A 31 8.42 -0.43 -3.75
CA SER A 31 8.84 -1.59 -2.99
C SER A 31 8.78 -2.84 -3.85
N ASN A 32 9.82 -3.68 -3.81
CA ASN A 32 9.72 -5.06 -4.28
C ASN A 32 9.18 -5.91 -3.12
N TRP A 33 7.89 -6.24 -3.15
CA TRP A 33 7.26 -6.97 -2.05
C TRP A 33 7.80 -8.37 -1.85
N HIS A 34 8.30 -9.03 -2.90
CA HIS A 34 8.95 -10.32 -2.76
C HIS A 34 10.23 -10.21 -1.92
N ASP A 35 11.09 -9.25 -2.23
CA ASP A 35 12.34 -9.02 -1.49
C ASP A 35 12.04 -8.54 -0.05
N ASN A 36 11.06 -7.65 0.13
CA ASN A 36 10.63 -7.20 1.46
C ASN A 36 10.10 -8.36 2.32
N CYS A 37 9.40 -9.33 1.73
CA CYS A 37 8.95 -10.51 2.46
C CYS A 37 10.13 -11.39 2.89
N ALA A 38 11.17 -11.51 2.05
CA ALA A 38 12.39 -12.25 2.38
C ALA A 38 13.15 -11.62 3.57
N GLU A 39 13.14 -10.28 3.69
CA GLU A 39 13.72 -9.56 4.84
C GLU A 39 13.03 -9.90 6.17
N LEU A 40 11.77 -10.35 6.14
CA LEU A 40 10.97 -10.67 7.32
C LEU A 40 10.95 -12.16 7.69
N VAL A 41 11.84 -12.96 7.10
CA VAL A 41 11.95 -14.42 7.33
C VAL A 41 12.07 -14.80 8.82
N GLY A 42 12.67 -13.94 9.64
CA GLY A 42 12.79 -14.15 11.08
C GLY A 42 11.46 -14.16 11.84
N TYR A 43 10.39 -13.64 11.25
CA TYR A 43 9.05 -13.57 11.85
C TYR A 43 8.06 -14.55 11.23
N THR A 44 8.18 -14.83 9.92
CA THR A 44 7.28 -15.71 9.18
C THR A 44 7.94 -16.19 7.89
N ALA A 45 7.49 -17.33 7.36
CA ALA A 45 7.92 -17.78 6.03
C ALA A 45 7.58 -16.71 4.96
N PRO A 46 8.54 -16.27 4.14
CA PRO A 46 8.35 -15.21 3.15
C PRO A 46 7.20 -15.50 2.18
N GLU A 47 7.04 -16.76 1.77
CA GLU A 47 6.03 -17.21 0.82
C GLU A 47 4.63 -17.10 1.43
N VAL A 48 4.50 -17.46 2.71
CA VAL A 48 3.24 -17.32 3.47
C VAL A 48 2.88 -15.85 3.61
N LEU A 49 3.86 -14.99 3.88
CA LEU A 49 3.65 -13.55 4.00
C LEU A 49 3.23 -12.94 2.65
N LEU A 50 3.91 -13.30 1.57
CA LEU A 50 3.59 -12.83 0.23
C LEU A 50 2.18 -13.25 -0.18
N GLN A 51 1.80 -14.51 0.05
CA GLN A 51 0.44 -15.00 -0.24
C GLN A 51 -0.62 -14.22 0.56
N ARG A 52 -0.36 -13.92 1.84
CA ARG A 52 -1.26 -13.09 2.66
C ARG A 52 -1.36 -11.66 2.12
N LEU A 53 -0.25 -11.09 1.66
CA LEU A 53 -0.22 -9.76 1.07
C LEU A 53 -1.02 -9.70 -0.24
N MET A 54 -0.89 -10.70 -1.10
CA MET A 54 -1.69 -10.83 -2.33
C MET A 54 -3.19 -10.94 -2.02
N HIS A 55 -3.59 -11.75 -1.03
CA HIS A 55 -4.99 -11.82 -0.61
C HIS A 55 -5.52 -10.49 -0.07
N ALA A 56 -4.72 -9.77 0.72
CA ALA A 56 -5.10 -8.45 1.22
C ALA A 56 -5.22 -7.43 0.08
N ALA A 57 -4.31 -7.47 -0.89
CA ALA A 57 -4.36 -6.63 -2.08
C ALA A 57 -5.66 -6.84 -2.88
N GLU A 58 -6.10 -8.09 -3.04
CA GLU A 58 -7.38 -8.40 -3.69
C GLU A 58 -8.57 -7.82 -2.92
N ALA A 59 -8.61 -7.96 -1.59
CA ALA A 59 -9.64 -7.35 -0.76
C ALA A 59 -9.67 -5.82 -0.92
N PHE A 60 -8.50 -5.18 -1.03
CA PHE A 60 -8.39 -3.74 -1.22
C PHE A 60 -8.83 -3.23 -2.59
N ARG A 61 -9.08 -4.11 -3.58
CA ARG A 61 -9.65 -3.68 -4.86
C ARG A 61 -11.07 -3.12 -4.73
N THR A 62 -11.72 -3.38 -3.60
CA THR A 62 -13.02 -2.80 -3.22
C THR A 62 -12.90 -1.41 -2.57
N LEU A 63 -11.69 -0.92 -2.28
CA LEU A 63 -11.48 0.40 -1.67
C LEU A 63 -12.07 1.58 -2.47
N PRO A 64 -11.99 1.63 -3.82
CA PRO A 64 -12.64 2.70 -4.58
C PRO A 64 -14.13 2.84 -4.26
N ASP A 65 -14.82 1.72 -4.01
CA ASP A 65 -16.24 1.70 -3.64
C ASP A 65 -16.46 2.25 -2.23
N LEU A 66 -15.47 2.12 -1.34
CA LEU A 66 -15.50 2.66 0.03
C LEU A 66 -15.15 4.16 0.08
N LEU A 67 -14.62 4.73 -0.99
CA LEU A 67 -14.25 6.15 -1.06
C LEU A 67 -15.40 7.04 -1.54
N THR A 68 -16.60 6.50 -1.80
CA THR A 68 -17.76 7.24 -2.33
C THR A 68 -18.14 8.47 -1.50
N ASP A 69 -18.01 8.38 -0.17
CA ASP A 69 -18.29 9.47 0.77
C ASP A 69 -17.14 10.50 0.87
N ALA A 70 -16.00 10.24 0.23
CA ALA A 70 -14.88 11.18 0.22
C ALA A 70 -15.13 12.34 -0.78
N PRO A 71 -14.58 13.55 -0.51
CA PRO A 71 -14.70 14.70 -1.40
C PRO A 71 -14.30 14.36 -2.83
N GLU A 72 -15.05 14.87 -3.81
CA GLU A 72 -14.79 14.60 -5.23
C GLU A 72 -13.37 15.03 -5.65
N SER A 73 -12.89 16.16 -5.13
CA SER A 73 -11.52 16.64 -5.37
C SER A 73 -10.44 15.65 -4.89
N MET A 74 -10.71 14.94 -3.78
CA MET A 74 -9.84 13.90 -3.24
C MET A 74 -9.92 12.63 -4.10
N ARG A 75 -11.13 12.20 -4.45
CA ARG A 75 -11.34 11.02 -5.30
C ARG A 75 -10.71 11.17 -6.68
N ASN A 76 -10.76 12.36 -7.28
CA ASN A 76 -10.24 12.60 -8.63
C ASN A 76 -8.76 13.02 -8.67
N ALA A 77 -8.08 13.07 -7.52
CA ALA A 77 -6.68 13.43 -7.46
C ALA A 77 -5.81 12.40 -8.21
N ALA A 78 -5.10 12.84 -9.26
CA ALA A 78 -4.22 11.98 -10.05
C ALA A 78 -3.07 11.37 -9.23
N SER A 79 -2.71 12.02 -8.12
CA SER A 79 -1.70 11.56 -7.17
C SER A 79 -2.18 10.38 -6.32
N LEU A 80 -3.48 10.14 -6.22
CA LEU A 80 -4.05 9.08 -5.37
C LEU A 80 -3.88 7.70 -6.05
N PRO A 81 -3.04 6.80 -5.50
CA PRO A 81 -2.71 5.54 -6.18
C PRO A 81 -3.89 4.58 -6.35
N VAL A 82 -4.90 4.67 -5.46
CA VAL A 82 -6.09 3.81 -5.48
C VAL A 82 -6.91 3.94 -6.76
N ASN A 83 -6.82 5.09 -7.44
CA ASN A 83 -7.52 5.33 -8.71
C ASN A 83 -6.95 4.48 -9.86
N ASN A 84 -5.71 4.01 -9.72
CA ASN A 84 -5.04 3.12 -10.66
C ASN A 84 -4.59 1.82 -9.98
N LEU A 85 -5.35 1.39 -8.96
CA LEU A 85 -4.92 0.33 -8.03
C LEU A 85 -4.50 -0.94 -8.76
N ASP A 86 -5.30 -1.42 -9.72
CA ASP A 86 -4.99 -2.65 -10.46
C ASP A 86 -3.63 -2.58 -11.19
N LYS A 87 -3.34 -1.44 -11.84
CA LYS A 87 -2.04 -1.23 -12.50
C LYS A 87 -0.91 -1.23 -11.47
N ARG A 88 -1.12 -0.58 -10.31
CA ARG A 88 -0.12 -0.53 -9.22
C ARG A 88 0.15 -1.90 -8.62
N LEU A 89 -0.89 -2.71 -8.39
CA LEU A 89 -0.75 -4.06 -7.85
C LEU A 89 0.11 -4.95 -8.76
N VAL A 90 -0.07 -4.85 -10.08
CA VAL A 90 0.78 -5.55 -11.07
C VAL A 90 2.21 -5.03 -11.04
N GLU A 91 2.43 -3.70 -11.04
CA GLU A 91 3.77 -3.10 -10.93
C GLU A 91 4.52 -3.54 -9.66
N TRP A 92 3.76 -3.84 -8.60
CA TRP A 92 4.25 -4.30 -7.31
C TRP A 92 4.39 -5.82 -7.20
N GLY A 93 3.97 -6.59 -8.21
CA GLY A 93 4.03 -8.06 -8.20
C GLY A 93 3.05 -8.70 -7.20
N LEU A 94 1.96 -8.02 -6.88
CA LEU A 94 0.90 -8.50 -5.98
C LEU A 94 -0.30 -9.11 -6.72
N ARG A 95 -0.19 -9.22 -8.05
CA ARG A 95 -1.16 -9.82 -8.96
C ARG A 95 -0.42 -10.45 -10.13
#